data_AF-A0A497P878-F1
#
_entry.id   AF-A0A497P878-F1
#
_cell.length_a   1.000
_cell.length_b   1.000
_cell.length_c   1.000
_cell.angle_alpha   90.00
_cell.angle_beta   90.00
_cell.angle_gamma   90.00
#
_symmetry.space_group_name_H-M   'P 1'
#
loop_
_entity.id
_entity.type
_entity.pdbx_description
1 polymer ?
#
loop_
_entity_poly.entity_id
_entity_poly.type
_entity_poly.pdbx_seq_one_letter_code
_entity_poly.pdbx_strand_id
1 'polypeptide(L)'
;MGDVIGDLNGRRGKVLGMEAKSKYQVITALVPMAEVLTYASDLTSITGGRGSFTIEFSHYEEVPAALAEKIIQQAKAEKEES
;
A
#
# COMPACT_ATOMS: atom_id res chain seq x y z
N MET A 1 -13.13 1.53 -9.99
CA MET A 1 -13.35 0.62 -8.84
C MET A 1 -12.46 -0.60 -8.94
N GLY A 2 -12.58 -1.39 -10.02
CA GLY A 2 -11.66 -2.50 -10.31
C GLY A 2 -10.20 -2.06 -10.37
N ASP A 3 -9.94 -0.86 -10.89
CA ASP A 3 -8.57 -0.32 -11.00
C ASP A 3 -7.91 -0.07 -9.63
N VAL A 4 -8.69 0.39 -8.63
CA VAL A 4 -8.18 0.61 -7.26
C VAL A 4 -7.88 -0.72 -6.59
N ILE A 5 -8.75 -1.72 -6.76
CA ILE A 5 -8.53 -3.06 -6.23
C ILE A 5 -7.31 -3.72 -6.91
N GLY A 6 -7.15 -3.52 -8.22
CA GLY A 6 -6.01 -4.00 -8.98
C GLY A 6 -4.69 -3.40 -8.50
N ASP A 7 -4.65 -2.07 -8.31
CA ASP A 7 -3.47 -1.37 -7.79
C ASP A 7 -3.12 -1.83 -6.37
N LEU A 8 -4.12 -1.95 -5.48
CA LEU A 8 -3.91 -2.46 -4.12
C LEU A 8 -3.33 -3.88 -4.13
N ASN A 9 -3.83 -4.79 -4.98
CA ASN A 9 -3.27 -6.13 -5.11
C ASN A 9 -1.83 -6.12 -5.65
N GLY A 10 -1.54 -5.25 -6.64
CA GLY A 10 -0.18 -5.08 -7.17
C GLY A 10 0.82 -4.62 -6.11
N ARG A 11 0.37 -3.78 -5.18
CA ARG A 11 1.16 -3.27 -4.03
C ARG A 11 1.26 -4.23 -2.85
N ARG A 12 0.96 -5.52 -3.07
CA ARG A 12 0.93 -6.54 -2.00
C ARG A 12 -0.12 -6.23 -0.92
N GLY A 13 -1.14 -5.47 -1.29
CA GLY A 13 -2.26 -5.13 -0.44
C GLY A 13 -3.25 -6.29 -0.33
N LYS A 14 -3.61 -6.64 0.90
CA LYS A 14 -4.66 -7.61 1.19
C LYS A 14 -5.97 -6.88 1.43
N VAL A 15 -6.92 -7.03 0.50
CA VAL A 15 -8.27 -6.47 0.66
C VAL A 15 -8.99 -7.22 1.78
N LEU A 16 -9.40 -6.48 2.82
CA LEU A 16 -10.16 -7.01 3.95
C LEU A 16 -11.66 -7.00 3.66
N GLY A 17 -12.13 -5.99 2.94
CA GLY A 17 -13.54 -5.84 2.63
C GLY A 17 -13.82 -4.63 1.75
N MET A 18 -15.05 -4.60 1.25
CA MET A 18 -15.57 -3.50 0.45
C MET A 18 -16.98 -3.18 0.93
N GLU A 19 -17.18 -1.96 1.40
CA GLU A 19 -18.48 -1.44 1.81
C GLU A 19 -19.01 -0.45 0.77
N ALA A 20 -20.24 -0.69 0.30
CA ALA A 20 -20.94 0.27 -0.54
C ALA A 20 -21.71 1.26 0.35
N LYS A 21 -21.26 2.52 0.39
CA LYS A 21 -21.87 3.60 1.15
C LYS A 21 -22.56 4.59 0.22
N SER A 22 -23.83 4.33 -0.10
CA SER A 22 -24.66 5.14 -0.98
C SER A 22 -23.99 5.38 -2.34
N LYS A 23 -23.46 6.60 -2.60
CA LYS A 23 -22.76 6.96 -3.84
C LYS A 23 -21.26 6.64 -3.86
N TYR A 24 -20.69 6.20 -2.74
CA TYR A 24 -19.27 5.90 -2.61
C TYR A 24 -19.07 4.41 -2.28
N GLN A 25 -17.92 3.86 -2.66
CA GLN A 25 -17.45 2.60 -2.11
C GLN A 25 -16.22 2.85 -1.26
N VAL A 26 -16.23 2.28 -0.07
CA VAL A 26 -15.11 2.27 0.86
C VAL A 26 -14.46 0.91 0.72
N ILE A 27 -13.17 0.91 0.37
CA ILE A 27 -12.37 -0.31 0.26
C ILE A 27 -11.42 -0.31 1.45
N THR A 28 -11.46 -1.37 2.24
CA THR A 28 -10.54 -1.56 3.36
C THR A 28 -9.52 -2.61 2.96
N ALA A 29 -8.24 -2.25 3.03
CA ALA A 29 -7.14 -3.15 2.70
C ALA A 29 -5.96 -2.90 3.64
N LEU A 30 -5.19 -3.95 3.90
CA LEU A 30 -3.89 -3.86 4.57
C LEU A 30 -2.81 -3.84 3.51
N VAL A 31 -1.95 -2.83 3.53
CA VAL A 31 -0.86 -2.69 2.58
C VAL A 31 0.42 -2.38 3.36
N PRO A 32 1.58 -2.94 2.97
CA PRO A 32 2.85 -2.57 3.58
C PRO A 32 3.09 -1.06 3.46
N MET A 33 3.50 -0.41 4.55
CA MET A 33 3.71 1.04 4.56
C MET A 33 4.71 1.51 3.51
N ALA A 34 5.72 0.69 3.19
CA ALA A 34 6.70 0.95 2.14
C ALA A 34 6.10 1.14 0.74
N GLU A 35 4.94 0.54 0.46
CA GLU A 35 4.30 0.55 -0.87
C GLU A 35 3.27 1.69 -1.03
N VAL A 36 2.86 2.31 0.07
CA VAL A 36 1.82 3.37 0.08
C VAL A 36 2.37 4.78 0.23
N LEU A 37 3.69 4.95 0.26
CA LEU A 37 4.35 6.26 0.36
C LEU A 37 3.96 7.21 -0.80
N THR A 38 3.73 6.67 -2.00
CA THR A 38 3.32 7.45 -3.20
C THR A 38 1.84 7.35 -3.51
N TYR A 39 1.05 6.67 -2.68
CA TYR A 39 -0.32 6.28 -3.00
C TYR A 39 -1.27 7.46 -3.24
N ALA A 40 -0.96 8.64 -2.69
CA ALA A 40 -1.73 9.87 -2.92
C ALA A 40 -1.82 10.25 -4.41
N SER A 41 -0.67 10.22 -5.11
CA SER A 41 -0.56 10.56 -6.53
C SER A 41 -1.22 9.49 -7.40
N ASP A 42 -1.01 8.22 -7.03
CA ASP A 42 -1.54 7.07 -7.76
C ASP A 42 -3.07 7.01 -7.66
N LEU A 43 -3.62 7.21 -6.46
CA LEU A 43 -5.07 7.27 -6.25
C LEU A 43 -5.71 8.43 -7.02
N THR A 44 -5.05 9.60 -7.03
CA THR A 44 -5.54 10.78 -7.78
C THR A 44 -5.62 10.44 -9.27
N SER A 45 -4.62 9.75 -9.81
CA SER A 45 -4.59 9.32 -11.21
C SER A 45 -5.67 8.28 -11.52
N ILE A 46 -5.83 7.26 -10.66
CA ILE A 46 -6.82 6.18 -10.85
C ILE A 46 -8.27 6.70 -10.73
N THR A 47 -8.52 7.61 -9.81
CA THR A 47 -9.88 8.11 -9.52
C THR A 47 -10.23 9.39 -10.27
N GLY A 48 -9.31 9.91 -11.09
CA GLY A 48 -9.46 11.20 -11.78
C GLY A 48 -9.67 12.36 -10.80
N GLY A 49 -9.01 12.32 -9.64
CA GLY A 49 -9.07 13.33 -8.60
C GLY A 49 -10.32 13.32 -7.71
N ARG A 50 -11.14 12.26 -7.77
CA ARG A 50 -12.39 12.15 -6.98
C ARG A 50 -12.29 11.17 -5.80
N GLY A 51 -11.15 10.51 -5.63
CA GLY A 51 -10.89 9.58 -4.54
C GLY A 51 -10.29 10.26 -3.32
N SER A 52 -10.62 9.74 -2.15
CA SER A 52 -9.95 10.06 -0.88
C SER A 52 -9.45 8.77 -0.26
N PHE A 53 -8.32 8.82 0.44
CA PHE A 53 -7.76 7.71 1.19
C PHE A 53 -7.39 8.15 2.59
N THR A 54 -7.33 7.19 3.49
CA THR A 54 -6.86 7.37 4.85
C THR A 54 -5.96 6.19 5.18
N ILE A 55 -4.82 6.48 5.79
CA ILE A 55 -3.87 5.47 6.22
C ILE A 55 -3.83 5.51 7.74
N GLU A 56 -4.10 4.38 8.37
CA GLU A 56 -3.89 4.19 9.80
C GLU A 56 -2.93 3.03 10.02
N PHE A 57 -2.05 3.18 11.01
CA PHE A 57 -1.17 2.11 11.43
C PHE A 57 -2.02 0.99 12.06
N SER A 58 -1.91 -0.22 11.51
CA SER A 58 -2.61 -1.39 12.04
C SER A 58 -1.70 -2.20 12.96
N HIS A 59 -0.62 -2.77 12.43
CA HIS A 59 0.33 -3.61 13.16
C HIS A 59 1.64 -3.79 12.36
N TYR A 60 2.66 -4.34 13.01
CA TYR A 60 3.85 -4.85 12.34
C TYR A 60 3.64 -6.30 11.95
N GLU A 61 3.95 -6.63 10.70
CA GLU A 61 3.94 -7.99 10.17
C GLU A 61 5.36 -8.38 9.74
N GLU A 62 5.70 -9.66 9.89
CA GLU A 62 6.98 -10.16 9.43
C GLU A 62 7.07 -10.08 7.89
N VAL A 63 8.11 -9.41 7.42
CA VAL A 63 8.39 -9.33 5.99
C VAL A 63 8.86 -10.71 5.50
N PRO A 64 8.36 -11.23 4.37
CA PRO A 64 8.82 -12.50 3.83
C PRO A 64 10.36 -12.53 3.70
N ALA A 65 10.99 -13.66 4.05
CA ALA A 65 12.44 -13.80 4.17
C ALA A 65 13.21 -13.32 2.92
N ALA A 66 12.67 -13.56 1.72
CA ALA A 66 13.28 -13.14 0.46
C ALA A 66 13.37 -11.60 0.28
N LEU A 67 12.45 -10.85 0.90
CA LEU A 67 12.46 -9.39 0.90
C LEU A 67 13.25 -8.84 2.08
N ALA A 68 13.15 -9.50 3.24
CA ALA A 68 13.93 -9.14 4.42
C ALA A 68 15.43 -9.15 4.11
N GLU A 69 15.92 -10.18 3.41
CA GLU A 69 17.33 -10.28 3.05
C GLU A 69 17.79 -9.13 2.12
N LYS A 70 16.97 -8.75 1.14
CA LYS A 70 17.25 -7.59 0.28
C LYS A 70 17.28 -6.27 1.04
N ILE A 71 16.33 -6.06 1.95
CA ILE A 71 16.26 -4.86 2.79
C ILE A 71 17.48 -4.79 3.71
N ILE A 72 17.87 -5.92 4.32
CA ILE A 72 19.07 -6.01 5.17
C ILE A 72 20.33 -5.72 4.36
N GLN A 73 20.44 -6.23 3.13
CA GLN A 73 21.56 -5.94 2.24
C GLN A 73 21.63 -4.45 1.84
N GLN A 74 20.50 -3.84 1.47
CA GLN A 74 20.44 -2.39 1.19
C GLN A 74 20.82 -1.56 2.43
N ALA A 75 20.26 -1.88 3.60
CA ALA A 75 20.57 -1.17 4.83
C ALA A 75 22.03 -1.32 5.28
N LYS A 76 22.68 -2.44 4.94
CA LYS A 76 24.13 -2.62 5.15
C LYS A 76 24.94 -1.77 4.17
N ALA A 77 24.57 -1.75 2.89
CA ALA A 77 25.25 -0.95 1.88
C ALA A 77 25.18 0.56 2.21
N GLU A 78 24.02 1.07 2.61
CA GLU A 78 23.87 2.48 3.03
C GLU A 78 24.69 2.83 4.28
N LYS A 79 24.88 1.87 5.21
CA LYS A 79 25.72 2.04 6.39
C LYS A 79 27.21 2.00 6.09
N GLU A 80 27.63 1.31 5.04
CA GLU A 80 29.03 1.23 4.62
C GLU A 80 29.45 2.44 3.77
N GLU A 81 28.48 3.14 3.16
CA GLU A 81 28.69 4.42 2.46
C GLU A 81 28.64 5.67 3.37
N SER A 82 28.27 5.52 4.65
CA SER A 82 28.17 6.62 5.63
C SER A 82 29.38 6.74 6.57
#